data_AF-A0A3C2AJQ9-F1
#
_entry.id   AF-A0A3C2AJQ9-F1
#
_cell.length_a   1.000
_cell.length_b   1.000
_cell.length_c   1.000
_cell.angle_alpha   90.00
_cell.angle_beta   90.00
_cell.angle_gamma   90.00
#
_symmetry.space_group_name_H-M   'P 1'
#
loop_
_entity.id
_entity.type
_entity.pdbx_description
1 polymer ?
#
loop_
_entity_poly.entity_id
_entity_poly.type
_entity_poly.pdbx_seq_one_letter_code
_entity_poly.pdbx_strand_id
1 'polypeptide(L)'
;MDEYGLRAEGASVADLGLKNVAAAYWNLTPAELVEETLINGQGALTDSGALAVDTGEFTGRSPKDRFVVCDEKTENSVWWG
;
A
#
# COMPACT_ATOMS: atom_id res chain seq x y z
N MET A 1 11.77 12.62 -9.30
CA MET A 1 11.18 11.39 -8.80
C MET A 1 11.92 10.27 -9.48
N ASP A 2 12.64 9.47 -8.71
CA ASP A 2 13.31 8.30 -9.24
C ASP A 2 12.29 7.19 -9.46
N GLU A 3 12.47 6.40 -10.50
CA GLU A 3 11.53 5.36 -10.90
C GLU A 3 12.28 4.04 -10.97
N TYR A 4 11.91 3.09 -10.11
CA TYR A 4 12.56 1.79 -9.99
C TYR A 4 11.60 0.65 -10.33
N GLY A 5 12.13 -0.45 -10.85
CA GLY A 5 11.36 -1.67 -11.14
C GLY A 5 10.63 -1.67 -12.48
N LEU A 6 9.69 -2.62 -12.63
CA LEU A 6 8.96 -2.85 -13.89
C LEU A 6 7.69 -2.02 -13.92
N ARG A 7 7.60 -1.08 -14.85
CA ARG A 7 6.46 -0.16 -14.99
C ARG A 7 5.86 -0.25 -16.40
N ALA A 8 4.54 -0.17 -16.49
CA ALA A 8 3.84 -0.07 -17.77
C ALA A 8 4.17 1.26 -18.46
N GLU A 9 4.11 1.27 -19.80
CA GLU A 9 4.32 2.49 -20.58
C GLU A 9 3.23 3.53 -20.26
N GLY A 10 3.65 4.78 -20.03
CA GLY A 10 2.73 5.87 -19.69
C GLY A 10 2.20 5.90 -18.25
N ALA A 11 2.48 4.88 -17.42
CA ALA A 11 2.04 4.89 -16.03
C ALA A 11 2.82 5.93 -15.21
N SER A 12 2.11 6.73 -14.42
CA SER A 12 2.66 7.79 -13.57
C SER A 12 1.84 7.93 -12.29
N VAL A 13 2.52 8.15 -11.16
CA VAL A 13 1.84 8.48 -9.90
C VAL A 13 1.32 9.92 -9.87
N ALA A 14 1.80 10.80 -10.76
CA ALA A 14 1.36 12.19 -10.83
C ALA A 14 -0.12 12.30 -11.23
N ASP A 15 -0.61 11.37 -12.06
CA ASP A 15 -2.02 11.32 -12.48
C ASP A 15 -2.97 10.98 -11.32
N LEU A 16 -2.43 10.39 -10.25
CA LEU A 16 -3.14 10.14 -8.98
C LEU A 16 -3.17 11.37 -8.06
N GLY A 17 -2.58 12.49 -8.48
CA GLY A 17 -2.50 13.72 -7.70
C GLY A 17 -1.35 13.78 -6.69
N LEU A 18 -0.45 12.79 -6.68
CA LEU A 18 0.73 12.77 -5.81
C LEU A 18 1.78 13.77 -6.28
N LYS A 19 2.25 14.62 -5.36
CA LYS A 19 3.23 15.69 -5.62
C LYS A 19 4.47 15.49 -4.74
N ASN A 20 5.62 16.01 -5.19
CA ASN A 20 6.89 15.98 -4.47
C ASN A 20 7.36 14.56 -4.05
N VAL A 21 7.05 13.55 -4.86
CA VAL A 21 7.50 12.18 -4.60
C VAL A 21 9.00 12.07 -4.91
N ALA A 22 9.77 11.57 -3.95
CA ALA A 22 11.20 11.37 -4.09
C ALA A 22 11.50 10.19 -5.04
N ALA A 23 10.85 9.04 -4.81
CA ALA A 23 10.99 7.84 -5.61
C ALA A 23 9.68 7.03 -5.67
N ALA A 24 9.45 6.33 -6.78
CA ALA A 24 8.38 5.37 -6.99
C ALA A 24 8.98 4.01 -7.36
N TYR A 25 8.58 2.97 -6.63
CA TYR A 25 9.06 1.59 -6.81
C TYR A 25 7.92 0.74 -7.36
N TRP A 26 8.09 0.22 -8.58
CA TRP A 26 7.03 -0.44 -9.34
C TRP A 26 7.25 -1.93 -9.42
N ASN A 27 6.22 -2.70 -9.07
CA ASN A 27 6.19 -4.16 -9.22
C ASN A 27 7.46 -4.85 -8.68
N LEU A 28 7.94 -4.40 -7.52
CA LEU A 28 9.03 -5.05 -6.82
C LEU A 28 8.70 -6.52 -6.54
N THR A 29 9.71 -7.36 -6.64
CA THR A 29 9.60 -8.77 -6.28
C THR A 29 9.38 -8.91 -4.77
N PRO A 30 8.84 -10.05 -4.30
CA PRO A 30 8.74 -10.32 -2.87
C PRO A 30 10.08 -10.21 -2.12
N ALA A 31 11.19 -10.57 -2.76
CA ALA A 31 12.52 -10.48 -2.15
C ALA A 31 12.95 -9.02 -1.93
N GLU A 32 12.78 -8.16 -2.93
CA GLU A 32 13.07 -6.71 -2.81
C GLU A 32 12.17 -6.06 -1.75
N LEU A 33 10.89 -6.43 -1.67
CA LEU A 33 9.98 -5.91 -0.63
C LEU A 33 10.40 -6.33 0.79
N VAL A 34 10.87 -7.57 0.97
CA VAL A 34 11.41 -8.04 2.25
C VAL A 34 12.68 -7.27 2.62
N GLU A 35 13.60 -7.08 1.67
CA GLU A 35 14.84 -6.34 1.88
C GLU A 35 14.57 -4.88 2.29
N GLU A 36 13.67 -4.19 1.58
CA GLU A 36 13.24 -2.83 1.93
C GLU A 36 12.61 -2.78 3.34
N THR A 37 11.80 -3.76 3.71
CA THR A 37 11.20 -3.82 5.06
C THR A 37 12.28 -3.91 6.15
N LEU A 38 13.34 -4.70 5.91
CA LEU A 38 14.44 -4.86 6.85
C LEU A 38 15.32 -3.61 6.92
N ILE A 39 15.67 -3.01 5.77
CA ILE A 39 16.45 -1.76 5.69
C ILE A 39 15.74 -0.62 6.43
N ASN A 40 14.42 -0.54 6.30
CA ASN A 40 13.61 0.49 6.95
C ASN A 40 13.27 0.17 8.41
N GLY A 41 13.69 -0.98 8.94
CA GLY A 41 13.41 -1.39 10.33
C GLY A 41 11.92 -1.63 10.62
N GLN A 42 11.13 -1.96 9.59
CA GLN A 42 9.68 -2.14 9.68
C GLN A 42 9.26 -3.58 10.02
N GLY A 43 10.23 -4.48 10.15
CA GLY A 43 10.01 -5.88 10.48
C GLY A 43 11.33 -6.61 10.72
N ALA A 44 11.23 -7.89 11.04
CA ALA A 44 12.37 -8.78 11.22
C ALA A 44 12.08 -10.16 10.63
N LEU A 45 13.14 -10.89 10.25
CA LEU A 45 13.00 -12.29 9.86
C LEU A 45 12.90 -13.17 11.12
N THR A 46 11.98 -14.12 11.09
CA THR A 46 11.90 -15.20 12.07
C THR A 46 13.02 -16.22 11.83
N ASP A 47 13.18 -17.16 12.76
CA ASP A 47 14.08 -18.32 12.62
C ASP A 47 13.76 -19.20 11.40
N SER A 48 12.49 -19.25 10.99
CA SER A 48 12.03 -19.91 9.77
C SER A 48 12.24 -19.09 8.49
N GLY A 49 12.74 -17.85 8.59
CA GLY A 49 12.92 -16.93 7.46
C GLY A 49 11.65 -16.22 7.00
N ALA A 50 10.54 -16.34 7.73
CA ALA A 50 9.33 -15.58 7.46
C ALA A 50 9.49 -14.13 7.92
N LEU A 51 8.90 -13.18 7.20
CA LEU A 51 8.85 -11.79 7.64
C LEU A 51 7.79 -11.61 8.74
N ALA A 52 8.21 -11.14 9.91
CA ALA A 52 7.33 -10.75 11.01
C ALA A 52 7.30 -9.23 11.16
N VAL A 53 6.10 -8.67 11.32
CA VAL A 53 5.83 -7.23 11.48
C VAL A 53 4.89 -7.01 12.65
N ASP A 54 4.96 -5.83 13.28
CA ASP A 54 4.03 -5.39 14.32
C ASP A 54 3.15 -4.25 13.78
N THR A 55 1.84 -4.35 13.97
CA THR A 55 0.85 -3.35 13.52
C THR A 55 0.51 -2.33 14.61
N GLY A 56 1.11 -2.46 15.80
CA GLY A 56 0.93 -1.56 16.92
C GLY A 56 -0.48 -1.62 17.49
N GLU A 57 -1.12 -0.46 17.64
CA GLU A 57 -2.46 -0.34 18.23
C GLU A 57 -3.55 -1.07 17.41
N PHE A 58 -3.41 -1.09 16.08
CA PHE A 58 -4.44 -1.57 15.16
C PHE A 58 -4.22 -3.03 14.75
N THR A 59 -4.44 -3.94 15.70
CA THR A 59 -4.27 -5.39 15.51
C THR A 59 -5.44 -6.10 14.79
N GLY A 60 -6.43 -5.33 14.33
CA GLY A 60 -7.63 -5.86 13.70
C GLY A 60 -8.34 -4.82 12.83
N ARG A 61 -9.53 -5.16 12.34
CA ARG A 61 -10.35 -4.24 11.54
C ARG A 61 -10.94 -3.15 12.43
N SER A 62 -11.14 -1.96 11.84
CA SER A 62 -11.94 -0.87 12.42
C SER A 62 -13.22 -0.64 11.60
N PRO A 63 -14.29 -1.45 11.77
CA PRO A 63 -15.48 -1.38 10.92
C PRO A 63 -16.18 -0.02 10.93
N LYS A 64 -16.04 0.74 12.03
CA LYS A 64 -16.64 2.07 12.20
C LYS A 64 -15.96 3.16 11.36
N ASP A 65 -14.74 2.92 10.90
CA ASP A 65 -13.97 3.87 10.08
C ASP A 65 -14.05 3.55 8.59
N ARG A 66 -14.91 2.61 8.20
CA ARG A 66 -15.16 2.27 6.79
C ARG A 66 -16.33 3.09 6.25
N PHE A 67 -16.06 3.89 5.22
CA PHE A 67 -17.06 4.68 4.50
C PHE A 67 -17.11 4.27 3.02
N VAL A 68 -18.26 4.51 2.38
CA VAL A 68 -18.45 4.39 0.94
C VAL A 68 -18.91 5.76 0.44
N VAL A 69 -18.30 6.25 -0.64
CA VAL A 69 -18.69 7.54 -1.24
C VAL A 69 -20.09 7.39 -1.83
N CYS A 70 -21.01 8.27 -1.44
CA CYS A 70 -22.34 8.38 -2.03
C CYS A 70 -22.27 9.29 -3.25
N ASP A 71 -22.42 8.70 -4.43
CA ASP A 71 -22.46 9.38 -5.72
C ASP A 71 -23.59 8.81 -6.59
N GLU A 72 -23.76 9.34 -7.80
CA GLU A 72 -24.83 8.92 -8.73
C GLU A 72 -24.83 7.41 -9.04
N LYS A 73 -23.68 6.73 -8.90
CA LYS A 73 -23.56 5.28 -9.17
C LYS A 73 -23.86 4.46 -7.93
N THR A 74 -23.52 4.95 -6.74
CA THR A 74 -23.60 4.19 -5.49
C THR A 74 -24.88 4.45 -4.70
N GLU A 75 -25.53 5.60 -4.88
CA GLU A 75 -26.70 6.02 -4.09
C GLU A 75 -27.79 4.95 -4.04
N ASN A 76 -28.13 4.34 -5.18
CA ASN A 76 -29.23 3.37 -5.28
C ASN A 76 -28.77 1.90 -5.33
N SER A 77 -27.47 1.64 -5.35
CA SER A 77 -26.90 0.29 -5.50
C SER A 77 -26.25 -0.23 -4.23
N VAL A 78 -25.89 0.65 -3.29
CA VAL A 78 -25.32 0.29 -2.00
C VAL A 78 -26.40 0.13 -0.95
N TRP A 79 -26.28 -0.89 -0.11
CA TRP A 79 -27.10 -1.01 1.09
C TRP A 79 -26.55 -0.08 2.18
N TRP A 80 -27.15 1.09 2.28
CA TRP A 80 -26.80 2.10 3.28
C TRP A 80 -27.44 1.78 4.63
N GLY A 81 -26.61 1.41 5.62
CA GLY A 81 -27.00 1.36 7.03
C GLY A 81 -27.85 0.16 7.43
#